data_AF-A0A2N4UJ13-F1
#
_entry.id   AF-A0A2N4UJ13-F1
#
_cell.length_a   1.000
_cell.length_b   1.000
_cell.length_c   1.000
_cell.angle_alpha   90.00
_cell.angle_beta   90.00
_cell.angle_gamma   90.00
#
_symmetry.space_group_name_H-M   'P 1'
#
loop_
_entity.id
_entity.type
_entity.pdbx_description
1 polymer ?
#
loop_
_entity_poly.entity_id
_entity_poly.type
_entity_poly.pdbx_seq_one_letter_code
_entity_poly.pdbx_strand_id
1 'polypeptide(L)' 'MNSPQIVNGIGIYRTQGGRLAFITEITAGGESGEVSCLGYVLVFDQRAVATEWHRWSLSGQCNSGNDLELHLVERV' A
#
# COMPACT_ATOMS: atom_id res chain seq x y z
N MET A 1 -9.41 8.05 18.27
CA MET A 1 -8.64 9.00 17.45
C MET A 1 -8.67 8.47 16.03
N ASN A 2 -9.16 9.24 15.05
CA ASN A 2 -9.11 8.80 13.66
C ASN A 2 -7.65 8.82 13.22
N SER A 3 -7.10 7.68 12.83
CA SER A 3 -5.76 7.63 12.24
C SER A 3 -5.72 8.53 11.00
N PRO A 4 -4.63 9.28 10.76
CA PRO A 4 -4.51 10.12 9.58
C PRO A 4 -4.64 9.25 8.32
N GLN A 5 -5.41 9.75 7.35
CA GLN A 5 -5.54 9.12 6.04
C GLN A 5 -4.25 9.36 5.25
N ILE A 6 -3.53 8.28 4.94
CA ILE A 6 -2.30 8.32 4.14
C ILE A 6 -2.64 8.19 2.65
N VAL A 7 -3.50 7.22 2.31
CA VAL A 7 -3.91 7.00 0.93
C VAL A 7 -5.08 7.92 0.60
N ASN A 8 -4.84 8.91 -0.26
CA ASN A 8 -5.84 9.90 -0.67
C ASN A 8 -6.20 9.81 -2.17
N GLY A 9 -5.74 8.76 -2.85
CA GLY A 9 -6.03 8.50 -4.26
C GLY A 9 -5.10 7.46 -4.88
N ILE A 10 -5.39 7.07 -6.11
CA ILE A 10 -4.47 6.29 -6.96
C ILE A 10 -3.19 7.11 -7.16
N GLY A 11 -2.03 6.46 -7.09
CA GLY A 11 -0.74 7.14 -7.17
C GLY A 11 0.42 6.36 -6.57
N ILE A 12 1.55 7.03 -6.45
CA ILE A 12 2.80 6.48 -5.93
C ILE A 12 2.97 6.92 -4.48
N TYR A 13 3.31 5.98 -3.61
CA TYR A 13 3.49 6.19 -2.18
C TYR A 13 4.83 5.62 -1.73
N ARG A 14 5.41 6.21 -0.69
CA ARG A 14 6.61 5.67 -0.04
C ARG A 14 6.20 4.70 1.06
N THR A 15 6.87 3.55 1.15
CA THR A 15 6.75 2.62 2.28
C THR A 15 7.70 2.98 3.42
N GLN A 16 7.49 2.46 4.63
CA GLN A 16 8.41 2.63 5.77
C GLN A 16 9.82 2.10 5.47
N GLY A 17 9.92 1.00 4.74
CA GLY A 17 11.19 0.42 4.26
C GLY A 17 11.83 1.18 3.09
N GLY A 18 11.29 2.35 2.71
CA GLY A 18 11.86 3.20 1.65
C GLY A 18 11.56 2.75 0.22
N ARG A 19 10.65 1.78 0.03
CA ARG A 19 10.25 1.31 -1.31
C ARG A 19 9.15 2.22 -1.90
N LEU A 20 8.98 2.16 -3.21
CA LEU A 20 7.84 2.76 -3.90
C LEU A 20 6.71 1.74 -4.03
N ALA A 21 5.53 2.14 -3.56
CA ALA A 21 4.28 1.42 -3.76
C ALA A 21 3.39 2.15 -4.77
N PHE A 22 2.87 1.40 -5.73
CA PHE A 22 2.03 1.91 -6.81
C PHE A 22 0.59 1.49 -6.53
N ILE A 23 -0.20 2.39 -5.95
CA ILE A 23 -1.64 2.18 -5.72
C ILE A 23 -2.35 2.39 -7.04
N THR A 24 -3.06 1.36 -7.50
CA THR A 24 -3.71 1.29 -8.81
C THR A 24 -5.23 1.25 -8.71
N GLU A 25 -5.76 0.83 -7.56
CA GLU A 25 -7.19 0.73 -7.33
C GLU A 25 -7.53 1.09 -5.88
N ILE A 26 -8.66 1.77 -5.69
CA ILE A 26 -9.28 2.00 -4.38
C ILE A 26 -10.69 1.47 -4.47
N THR A 27 -10.95 0.39 -3.74
CA THR A 27 -12.24 -0.28 -3.70
C THR A 27 -12.89 0.03 -2.35
N ALA A 28 -14.06 0.66 -2.37
CA ALA A 28 -14.89 0.72 -1.17
C ALA A 28 -15.35 -0.71 -0.85
N GLY A 29 -15.00 -1.23 0.33
CA GLY A 29 -15.45 -2.56 0.75
C GLY A 29 -16.97 -2.61 0.73
N GLY A 30 -17.51 -3.73 0.25
CA GLY A 30 -18.95 -4.00 0.25
C GLY A 30 -19.48 -4.11 1.69
N GLU A 31 -19.89 -5.30 2.12
CA GLU A 31 -20.59 -5.48 3.40
C GLU A 31 -19.75 -5.13 4.66
N SER A 32 -18.42 -5.08 4.56
CA SER A 32 -17.54 -4.73 5.70
C SER A 32 -17.34 -3.23 5.89
N GLY A 33 -17.68 -2.39 4.90
CA GLY A 33 -17.45 -0.94 4.93
C GLY A 33 -15.98 -0.50 4.94
N GLU A 34 -15.02 -1.43 4.89
CA GLU A 34 -13.60 -1.11 4.89
C GLU A 34 -13.10 -0.78 3.48
N VAL A 35 -12.54 0.41 3.30
CA VAL A 35 -11.92 0.79 2.03
C VAL A 35 -10.55 0.13 1.90
N SER A 36 -10.36 -0.61 0.80
CA SER A 36 -9.10 -1.27 0.47
C SER A 36 -8.41 -0.62 -0.72
N CYS A 37 -7.09 -0.47 -0.63
CA CYS A 37 -6.25 0.08 -1.68
C CYS A 37 -5.39 -1.05 -2.23
N LEU A 38 -5.48 -1.34 -3.53
CA LEU A 38 -4.71 -2.40 -4.19
C LEU A 38 -3.58 -1.79 -5.03
N GLY A 39 -2.43 -2.44 -5.00
CA GLY A 39 -1.25 -2.00 -5.73
C GLY A 39 -0.09 -2.98 -5.63
N TYR A 40 1.08 -2.54 -6.07
CA TYR A 40 2.28 -3.35 -6.01
C TYR A 40 3.50 -2.55 -5.58
N VAL A 41 4.51 -3.25 -5.06
CA VAL A 41 5.88 -2.74 -4.87
C VAL A 41 6.79 -3.42 -5.89
N LEU A 42 7.85 -2.71 -6.29
CA LEU A 42 8.93 -3.32 -7.06
C LEU A 42 9.92 -3.97 -6.10
N VAL A 43 10.23 -5.23 -6.35
CA VAL A 43 11.30 -5.94 -5.65
C VAL A 43 12.38 -6.33 -6.64
N PHE A 44 13.62 -6.19 -6.21
CA PHE A 44 14.78 -6.58 -6.99
C PHE A 44 15.18 -7.99 -6.60
N ASP A 45 15.06 -8.92 -7.53
CA ASP A 45 15.81 -10.16 -7.50
C ASP A 45 17.10 -9.94 -8.30
N GLN A 46 18.18 -10.66 -7.98
CA GLN A 46 19.54 -10.46 -8.51
C GLN A 46 19.63 -10.45 -10.06
N ARG A 47 18.57 -10.89 -10.74
CA ARG A 47 18.49 -11.00 -12.20
C ARG A 47 17.24 -10.36 -12.82
N ALA A 48 16.28 -9.88 -12.03
CA ALA A 48 15.01 -9.37 -12.53
C ALA A 48 14.33 -8.39 -11.56
N VAL A 49 13.53 -7.48 -12.11
CA VAL A 49 12.56 -6.71 -11.33
C VAL A 49 11.27 -7.51 -11.30
N ALA A 50 10.79 -7.84 -10.11
CA ALA A 50 9.49 -8.46 -9.90
C ALA A 50 8.52 -7.47 -9.24
N THR A 51 7.22 -7.71 -9.43
CA THR A 51 6.15 -6.95 -8.79
C THR A 51 5.52 -7.81 -7.71
N GLU A 52 5.52 -7.33 -6.47
CA GLU A 52 4.78 -7.95 -5.38
C GLU A 52 3.49 -7.17 -5.13
N TRP A 53 2.36 -7.85 -5.20
CA TRP A 53 1.04 -7.23 -5.03
C TRP A 53 0.61 -7.26 -3.58
N HIS A 54 0.12 -6.12 -3.10
CA HIS A 54 -0.36 -5.96 -1.73
C HIS A 54 -1.66 -5.18 -1.68
N ARG A 55 -2.32 -5.30 -0.53
CA ARG A 55 -3.51 -4.54 -0.17
C ARG A 55 -3.19 -3.69 1.06
N TRP A 56 -3.60 -2.43 1.02
CA TRP A 56 -3.47 -1.50 2.14
C TRP A 56 -4.83 -0.96 2.58
N SER A 57 -4.91 -0.51 3.83
CA SER A 57 -5.98 0.35 4.30
C SER A 57 -5.75 1.82 3.89
N LEU A 58 -6.76 2.68 4.07
CA LEU A 58 -6.60 4.13 3.90
C LEU A 58 -5.58 4.76 4.85
N SER A 59 -5.33 4.14 6.00
CA SER A 59 -4.29 4.57 6.95
C SER A 59 -2.88 4.11 6.56
N GLY A 60 -2.73 3.40 5.43
CA GLY A 60 -1.45 2.94 4.91
C GLY A 60 -0.96 1.64 5.52
N GLN A 61 -1.74 0.96 6.37
CA GLN A 61 -1.37 -0.35 6.92
C GLN A 61 -1.46 -1.40 5.82
N CYS A 62 -0.42 -2.23 5.70
CA CYS A 62 -0.38 -3.29 4.71
C CYS A 62 -1.00 -4.57 5.30
N ASN A 63 -1.87 -5.23 4.55
CA ASN A 63 -2.56 -6.43 5.03
C ASN A 63 -1.75 -7.73 4.82
N SER A 64 -0.54 -7.66 4.28
CA SER A 64 0.37 -8.80 4.14
C SER A 64 1.21 -9.01 5.41
N GLY A 65 0.57 -9.48 6.48
CA GLY A 65 1.24 -9.89 7.71
C GLY A 65 1.83 -8.74 8.55
N ASN A 66 2.78 -9.06 9.43
CA ASN A 66 3.43 -8.11 10.35
C ASN A 66 4.57 -7.31 9.70
N ASP A 67 4.63 -7.23 8.36
CA ASP A 67 5.72 -6.55 7.67
C ASP A 67 5.49 -5.03 7.65
N LEU A 68 5.98 -4.38 8.72
CA LEU A 68 5.90 -2.94 8.90
C LEU A 68 6.62 -2.18 7.76
N GLU A 69 7.60 -2.79 7.08
CA GLU A 69 8.35 -2.13 6.02
C GLU A 69 7.47 -1.75 4.82
N LEU A 70 6.34 -2.44 4.65
CA LEU A 70 5.39 -2.21 3.57
C LEU A 70 4.31 -1.18 3.92
N HIS A 71 4.26 -0.69 5.16
CA HIS A 71 3.31 0.36 5.53
C HIS A 71 3.60 1.66 4.78
N LEU A 72 2.56 2.30 4.24
CA LEU A 72 2.68 3.57 3.52
C LEU A 72 2.83 4.72 4.52
N VAL A 73 3.72 5.65 4.21
CA VAL A 73 3.97 6.83 5.07
C VAL A 73 3.55 8.15 4.43
N GLU A 74 3.70 8.28 3.12
CA GLU A 74 3.30 9.49 2.39
C GLU A 74 3.11 9.21 0.90
N ARG A 75 2.35 10.10 0.25
CA ARG A 75 2.26 10.16 -1.21
C ARG A 75 3.47 10.91 -1.74
N VAL A 76 4.05 10.42 -2.84
CA VAL A 76 5.13 11.07 -3.58
C VAL A 76 4.57 12.11 -4.55
#